data_AF-A0A0C9QWV6-F1
#
_entry.id   AF-A0A0C9QWV6-F1
#
_cell.length_a   1.000
_cell.length_b   1.000
_cell.length_c   1.000
_cell.angle_alpha   90.00
_cell.angle_beta   90.00
_cell.angle_gamma   90.00
#
_symmetry.space_group_name_H-M   'P 1'
#
loop_
_entity.id
_entity.type
_entity.pdbx_description
1 polymer ?
#
loop_
_entity_poly.entity_id
_entity_poly.type
_entity_poly.pdbx_seq_one_letter_code
_entity_poly.pdbx_strand_id
1 'polypeptide(L)'
;MGLEKGLLVLEKITVEYLERFMEQTMEKVNQELFYIFALLERIHPALLQHLENVELFPHFALAEYTTWYAHKYAENRKLLHRLFDFFLGTPTLMPLYLSTVIVAHRDIEIFNTTPDMGHTHKILCTLPDDLPFEELLIKAKNLYRDYPPESINADVKDFDQKRRCKEREWKQKAEANRIERERLRRLKVAVPQPRIPYRLRSYRTITVVTIIAIGLYAFLKTGSGLN
;
A
#
# COMPACT_ATOMS: atom_id res chain seq x y z
N MET A 1 -16.25 27.48 -24.40
CA MET A 1 -15.40 27.09 -25.55
C MET A 1 -16.25 26.20 -26.45
N GLY A 2 -16.17 26.33 -27.78
CA GLY A 2 -16.90 25.46 -28.71
C GLY A 2 -16.21 24.09 -28.87
N LEU A 3 -16.93 23.09 -29.39
CA LEU A 3 -16.45 21.71 -29.55
C LEU A 3 -15.12 21.61 -30.30
N GLU A 4 -15.01 22.27 -31.45
CA GLU A 4 -13.82 22.24 -32.30
C GLU A 4 -12.57 22.76 -31.57
N LYS A 5 -12.68 23.93 -30.92
CA LYS A 5 -11.57 24.48 -30.14
C LYS A 5 -11.20 23.55 -28.98
N GLY A 6 -12.20 22.95 -28.32
CA GLY A 6 -11.97 22.00 -27.24
C GLY A 6 -11.19 20.77 -27.69
N LEU A 7 -11.50 20.27 -28.89
CA LEU A 7 -10.82 19.13 -29.49
C LEU A 7 -9.35 19.46 -29.81
N LEU A 8 -9.07 20.64 -30.37
CA LEU A 8 -7.69 21.08 -30.64
C LEU A 8 -6.85 21.21 -29.36
N VAL A 9 -7.43 21.75 -28.29
CA VAL A 9 -6.74 21.85 -27.00
C VAL A 9 -6.52 20.46 -26.39
N LEU A 10 -7.51 19.58 -26.47
CA LEU A 10 -7.39 18.22 -25.96
C LEU A 10 -6.32 17.43 -26.73
N GLU A 11 -6.26 17.55 -28.05
CA GLU A 11 -5.22 16.93 -28.88
C GLU A 11 -3.83 17.37 -28.42
N LYS A 12 -3.64 18.68 -28.23
CA LYS A 12 -2.35 19.25 -27.78
C LYS A 12 -1.96 18.75 -26.38
N ILE A 13 -2.90 18.75 -25.44
CA ILE A 13 -2.69 18.25 -24.08
C ILE A 13 -2.35 16.76 -24.10
N THR A 14 -3.04 15.99 -24.96
CA THR A 14 -2.83 14.54 -25.05
C THR A 14 -1.41 14.23 -25.51
N VAL A 15 -0.93 14.90 -26.55
CA VAL A 15 0.43 14.67 -27.08
C VAL A 15 1.51 15.20 -26.12
N GLU A 16 1.33 16.37 -25.51
CA GLU A 16 2.41 16.96 -24.71
C GLU A 16 2.47 16.45 -23.26
N TYR A 17 1.31 16.27 -22.63
CA TYR A 17 1.23 15.97 -21.21
C TYR A 17 0.84 14.52 -20.95
N LEU A 18 -0.16 14.00 -21.67
CA LEU A 18 -0.77 12.71 -21.33
C LEU A 18 -0.16 11.50 -22.07
N GLU A 19 0.61 11.72 -23.14
CA GLU A 19 1.18 10.67 -23.99
C GLU A 19 1.88 9.59 -23.16
N ARG A 20 2.68 10.01 -22.16
CA ARG A 20 3.42 9.13 -21.25
C ARG A 20 2.52 8.14 -20.49
N PHE A 21 1.29 8.53 -20.17
CA PHE A 21 0.32 7.71 -19.44
C PHE A 21 -0.44 6.74 -20.36
N MET A 22 -0.30 6.91 -21.68
CA MET A 22 -0.97 6.13 -22.71
C MET A 22 -0.02 5.15 -23.41
N GLU A 23 1.24 5.06 -22.97
CA GLU A 23 2.18 4.08 -23.47
C GLU A 23 1.73 2.63 -23.14
N GLN A 24 2.28 1.65 -23.87
CA GLN A 24 1.96 0.23 -23.65
C GLN A 24 2.24 -0.24 -22.22
N THR A 25 3.17 0.42 -21.51
CA THR A 25 3.54 0.09 -20.14
C THR A 25 3.64 1.34 -19.28
N MET A 26 3.28 1.22 -18.01
CA MET A 26 3.41 2.31 -17.01
C MET A 26 4.83 2.42 -16.43
N GLU A 27 5.83 1.77 -17.02
CA GLU A 27 7.17 1.68 -16.42
C GLU A 27 7.83 3.05 -16.28
N LYS A 28 7.71 3.91 -17.30
CA LYS A 28 8.21 5.29 -17.25
C LYS A 28 7.50 6.12 -16.19
N VAL A 29 6.16 6.02 -16.12
CA VAL A 29 5.35 6.75 -15.14
C VAL A 29 5.72 6.31 -13.72
N ASN A 30 5.87 5.02 -13.49
CA ASN A 30 6.28 4.48 -12.19
C ASN A 30 7.68 4.97 -11.78
N GLN A 31 8.61 5.08 -12.75
CA GLN A 31 9.91 5.67 -12.51
C GLN A 31 9.80 7.17 -12.19
N GLU A 32 8.98 7.93 -12.92
CA GLU A 32 8.79 9.37 -12.67
C GLU A 32 8.21 9.64 -11.28
N LEU A 33 7.37 8.76 -10.72
CA LEU A 33 6.87 8.94 -9.35
C LEU A 33 8.01 9.09 -8.32
N PHE A 34 9.20 8.53 -8.59
CA PHE A 34 10.38 8.67 -7.73
C PHE A 34 11.00 10.06 -7.72
N TYR A 35 10.58 10.99 -8.59
CA TYR A 35 10.85 12.42 -8.40
C TYR A 35 10.38 12.88 -7.02
N ILE A 36 9.27 12.35 -6.50
CA ILE A 36 8.78 12.72 -5.17
C ILE A 36 9.81 12.37 -4.09
N PHE A 37 10.43 11.19 -4.16
CA PHE A 37 11.41 10.76 -3.17
C PHE A 37 12.74 11.50 -3.33
N ALA A 38 13.21 11.65 -4.57
CA ALA A 38 14.40 12.44 -4.85
C ALA A 38 14.28 13.90 -4.39
N LEU A 39 13.11 14.52 -4.55
CA LEU A 39 12.85 15.88 -4.08
C LEU A 39 12.71 15.94 -2.55
N LEU A 40 12.00 14.99 -1.94
CA LEU A 40 11.88 14.90 -0.47
C LEU A 40 13.25 14.70 0.20
N GLU A 41 14.18 13.99 -0.44
CA GLU A 41 15.56 13.87 0.06
C GLU A 41 16.22 15.25 0.24
N ARG A 42 15.92 16.21 -0.65
CA ARG A 42 16.49 17.56 -0.59
C ARG A 42 15.79 18.47 0.41
N ILE A 43 14.46 18.43 0.45
CA ILE A 43 13.69 19.40 1.25
C ILE A 43 13.22 18.89 2.60
N HIS A 44 13.10 17.57 2.78
CA HIS A 44 12.58 16.97 4.00
C HIS A 44 13.10 15.52 4.23
N PRO A 45 14.42 15.32 4.43
CA PRO A 45 15.01 13.98 4.52
C PRO A 45 14.44 13.10 5.66
N ALA A 46 14.06 13.71 6.79
CA ALA A 46 13.44 12.98 7.89
C ALA A 46 12.07 12.36 7.51
N LEU A 47 11.31 13.03 6.63
CA LEU A 47 10.02 12.55 6.16
C LEU A 47 10.23 11.41 5.16
N LEU A 48 11.20 11.55 4.25
CA LEU A 48 11.60 10.46 3.36
C LEU A 48 12.00 9.21 4.16
N GLN A 49 12.85 9.36 5.18
CA GLN A 49 13.26 8.26 6.05
C GLN A 49 12.05 7.58 6.72
N HIS A 50 11.09 8.37 7.19
CA HIS A 50 9.86 7.83 7.77
C HIS A 50 9.06 6.99 6.77
N LEU A 51 8.91 7.45 5.52
CA LEU A 51 8.24 6.71 4.45
C LEU A 51 8.99 5.41 4.08
N GLU A 52 10.33 5.46 4.03
CA GLU A 52 11.15 4.29 3.74
C GLU A 52 11.08 3.22 4.85
N ASN A 53 10.98 3.65 6.12
CA ASN A 53 10.87 2.76 7.28
C ASN A 53 9.59 1.92 7.25
N VAL A 54 8.50 2.46 6.71
CA VAL A 54 7.24 1.72 6.51
C VAL A 54 7.17 1.02 5.15
N GLU A 55 8.30 0.94 4.44
CA GLU A 55 8.44 0.31 3.12
C GLU A 55 7.48 0.87 2.05
N LEU A 56 7.12 2.16 2.16
CA LEU A 56 6.22 2.81 1.23
C LEU A 56 6.99 3.41 0.04
N PHE A 57 6.40 3.29 -1.15
CA PHE A 57 6.89 3.89 -2.40
C PHE A 57 5.90 4.96 -2.89
N PRO A 58 6.31 5.88 -3.79
CA PRO A 58 5.48 7.03 -4.18
C PRO A 58 4.28 6.70 -5.09
N HIS A 59 3.86 5.43 -5.18
CA HIS A 59 2.69 5.00 -5.96
C HIS A 59 1.37 5.58 -5.45
N PHE A 60 1.33 6.08 -4.21
CA PHE A 60 0.18 6.78 -3.66
C PHE A 60 -0.20 8.03 -4.48
N ALA A 61 0.76 8.62 -5.21
CA ALA A 61 0.58 9.85 -5.99
C ALA A 61 0.19 9.59 -7.47
N LEU A 62 0.05 8.33 -7.87
CA LEU A 62 -0.19 7.97 -9.28
C LEU A 62 -1.51 8.55 -9.80
N ALA A 63 -2.58 8.50 -9.00
CA ALA A 63 -3.88 9.02 -9.39
C ALA A 63 -3.84 10.54 -9.58
N GLU A 64 -3.18 11.25 -8.67
CA GLU A 64 -2.99 12.70 -8.70
C GLU A 64 -2.15 13.11 -9.91
N TYR A 65 -1.09 12.36 -10.20
CA TYR A 65 -0.21 12.65 -11.32
C TYR A 65 -0.90 12.47 -12.67
N THR A 66 -1.61 11.36 -12.86
CA THR A 66 -2.26 11.00 -14.14
C THR A 66 -3.52 11.82 -14.43
N THR A 67 -4.22 12.30 -13.40
CA THR A 67 -5.50 13.00 -13.56
C THR A 67 -5.45 14.47 -13.14
N TRP A 68 -4.27 14.99 -12.79
CA TRP A 68 -4.09 16.36 -12.30
C TRP A 68 -5.05 16.71 -11.18
N TYR A 69 -5.19 15.79 -10.21
CA TYR A 69 -6.08 15.90 -9.05
C TYR A 69 -7.58 16.03 -9.38
N ALA A 70 -7.99 15.81 -10.64
CA ALA A 70 -9.39 15.98 -11.07
C ALA A 70 -10.36 15.08 -10.29
N HIS A 71 -9.94 13.86 -9.98
CA HIS A 71 -10.75 12.93 -9.19
C HIS A 71 -10.99 13.38 -7.74
N LYS A 72 -10.14 14.26 -7.19
CA LYS A 72 -10.28 14.78 -5.81
C LYS A 72 -11.07 16.07 -5.75
N TYR A 73 -10.82 16.98 -6.68
CA TYR A 73 -11.40 18.33 -6.66
C TYR A 73 -12.51 18.52 -7.69
N ALA A 74 -13.16 17.43 -8.13
CA ALA A 74 -14.28 17.49 -9.09
C ALA A 74 -15.42 18.41 -8.63
N GLU A 75 -15.71 18.42 -7.33
CA GLU A 75 -16.74 19.28 -6.72
C GLU A 75 -16.24 20.72 -6.53
N ASN A 76 -14.96 20.91 -6.23
CA ASN A 76 -14.31 22.21 -6.11
C ASN A 76 -13.78 22.71 -7.47
N ARG A 77 -14.71 23.05 -8.37
CA ARG A 77 -14.37 23.48 -9.75
C ARG A 77 -13.41 24.67 -9.81
N LYS A 78 -13.49 25.61 -8.85
CA LYS A 78 -12.61 26.79 -8.81
C LYS A 78 -11.15 26.37 -8.63
N LEU A 79 -10.88 25.50 -7.65
CA LEU A 79 -9.55 24.97 -7.41
C LEU A 79 -9.10 24.08 -8.59
N LEU A 80 -9.99 23.22 -9.08
CA LEU A 80 -9.67 22.34 -10.21
C LEU A 80 -9.21 23.14 -11.44
N HIS A 81 -9.96 24.17 -11.84
CA HIS A 81 -9.56 25.03 -12.97
C HIS A 81 -8.22 25.71 -12.69
N ARG A 82 -8.00 26.20 -11.45
CA ARG A 82 -6.75 26.84 -11.05
C ARG A 82 -5.53 25.91 -11.17
N LEU A 83 -5.70 24.63 -10.82
CA LEU A 83 -4.67 23.60 -10.98
C LEU A 83 -4.37 23.33 -12.46
N PHE A 84 -5.41 23.22 -13.30
CA PHE A 84 -5.24 23.06 -14.75
C PHE A 84 -4.55 24.28 -15.38
N ASP A 85 -4.93 25.50 -15.00
CA ASP A 85 -4.26 26.73 -15.46
C ASP A 85 -2.76 26.71 -15.10
N PHE A 86 -2.43 26.22 -13.90
CA PHE A 86 -1.04 26.09 -13.47
C PHE A 86 -0.28 25.02 -14.26
N PHE A 87 -0.83 23.81 -14.41
CA PHE A 87 -0.16 22.71 -15.12
C PHE A 87 0.03 23.01 -16.61
N LEU A 88 -0.96 23.62 -17.26
CA LEU A 88 -0.85 24.02 -18.66
C LEU A 88 0.18 25.14 -18.88
N GLY A 89 0.46 25.94 -17.86
CA GLY A 89 1.46 27.00 -17.89
C GLY A 89 2.85 26.59 -17.40
N THR A 90 3.09 25.32 -17.08
CA THR A 90 4.34 24.84 -16.48
C THR A 90 4.89 23.58 -17.16
N PRO A 91 6.15 23.20 -16.91
CA PRO A 91 6.72 21.97 -17.45
C PRO A 91 5.95 20.72 -17.00
N THR A 92 6.00 19.68 -17.83
CA THR A 92 5.10 18.52 -17.69
C THR A 92 5.22 17.72 -16.40
N LEU A 93 6.39 17.75 -15.72
CA LEU A 93 6.61 17.07 -14.44
C LEU A 93 6.11 17.88 -13.23
N MET A 94 5.64 19.12 -13.42
CA MET A 94 5.20 20.00 -12.34
C MET A 94 4.18 19.37 -11.37
N PRO A 95 3.23 18.51 -11.78
CA PRO A 95 2.35 17.82 -10.85
C PRO A 95 3.10 17.02 -9.76
N LEU A 96 4.26 16.43 -10.08
CA LEU A 96 5.08 15.68 -9.12
C LEU A 96 5.77 16.61 -8.10
N TYR A 97 6.19 17.80 -8.54
CA TYR A 97 6.72 18.83 -7.64
C TYR A 97 5.63 19.32 -6.69
N LEU A 98 4.40 19.53 -7.19
CA LEU A 98 3.27 19.86 -6.35
C LEU A 98 2.96 18.74 -5.35
N SER A 99 2.93 17.47 -5.78
CA SER A 99 2.75 16.32 -4.89
C SER A 99 3.80 16.29 -3.78
N THR A 100 5.07 16.55 -4.11
CA THR A 100 6.17 16.59 -3.14
C THR A 100 5.94 17.67 -2.09
N VAL A 101 5.58 18.88 -2.52
CA VAL A 101 5.32 20.01 -1.62
C VAL A 101 4.08 19.77 -0.76
N ILE A 102 3.02 19.16 -1.30
CA ILE A 102 1.83 18.77 -0.53
C ILE A 102 2.21 17.76 0.57
N VAL A 103 3.00 16.74 0.22
CA VAL A 103 3.46 15.72 1.17
C VAL A 103 4.33 16.35 2.27
N ALA A 104 5.29 17.20 1.89
CA ALA A 104 6.15 17.91 2.84
C ALA A 104 5.37 18.89 3.74
N HIS A 105 4.30 19.50 3.23
CA HIS A 105 3.44 20.40 4.02
C HIS A 105 2.61 19.65 5.07
N ARG A 106 2.34 18.35 4.85
CA ARG A 106 1.56 17.49 5.74
C ARG A 106 2.45 16.63 6.65
N ASP A 107 3.68 17.04 6.87
CA ASP A 107 4.68 16.32 7.66
C ASP A 107 4.17 15.93 9.05
N ILE A 108 3.53 16.85 9.78
CA ILE A 108 3.00 16.63 11.13
C ILE A 108 1.97 15.49 11.11
N GLU A 109 1.06 15.49 10.13
CA GLU A 109 0.04 14.44 10.01
C GLU A 109 0.67 13.09 9.70
N ILE A 110 1.66 13.07 8.80
CA ILE A 110 2.35 11.85 8.38
C ILE A 110 3.21 11.28 9.51
N PHE A 111 3.96 12.10 10.26
CA PHE A 111 4.76 11.62 11.38
C PHE A 111 3.93 11.04 12.53
N ASN A 112 2.68 11.49 12.67
CA ASN A 112 1.76 11.03 13.71
C ASN A 112 1.01 9.75 13.33
N THR A 113 1.26 9.15 12.16
CA THR A 113 0.67 7.87 11.82
C THR A 113 1.29 6.74 12.64
N THR A 114 0.54 5.65 12.81
CA THR A 114 1.16 4.39 13.24
C THR A 114 2.20 3.97 12.19
N PRO A 115 3.35 3.39 12.59
CA PRO A 115 4.41 2.96 11.68
C PRO A 115 3.99 1.70 10.91
N ASP A 116 2.97 1.83 10.08
CA ASP A 116 2.35 0.80 9.25
C ASP A 116 2.16 1.36 7.84
N MET A 117 2.51 0.54 6.84
CA MET A 117 2.43 0.91 5.43
C MET A 117 1.00 1.31 5.03
N GLY A 118 0.00 0.54 5.46
CA GLY A 118 -1.39 0.73 5.06
C GLY A 118 -2.00 2.02 5.61
N HIS A 119 -1.75 2.31 6.89
CA HIS A 119 -2.21 3.56 7.50
C HIS A 119 -1.54 4.79 6.88
N THR A 120 -0.21 4.77 6.68
CA THR A 120 0.50 5.89 6.04
C THR A 120 0.06 6.08 4.59
N HIS A 121 -0.13 5.00 3.83
CA HIS A 121 -0.67 5.05 2.46
C HIS A 121 -2.05 5.70 2.44
N LYS A 122 -2.95 5.32 3.36
CA LYS A 122 -4.30 5.89 3.44
C LYS A 122 -4.27 7.40 3.68
N ILE A 123 -3.41 7.87 4.59
CA ILE A 123 -3.25 9.30 4.89
C ILE A 123 -2.73 10.07 3.68
N LEU A 124 -1.72 9.54 2.99
CA LEU A 124 -1.19 10.17 1.78
C LEU A 124 -2.22 10.25 0.65
N CYS A 125 -3.05 9.21 0.47
CA CYS A 125 -4.13 9.21 -0.50
C CYS A 125 -5.35 10.05 -0.09
N THR A 126 -5.47 10.49 1.16
CA THR A 126 -6.59 11.31 1.64
C THR A 126 -6.10 12.74 1.82
N LEU A 127 -6.36 13.63 0.85
CA LEU A 127 -5.95 15.03 0.96
C LEU A 127 -6.98 15.82 1.78
N PRO A 128 -6.55 16.69 2.71
CA PRO A 128 -7.43 17.66 3.37
C PRO A 128 -8.01 18.67 2.38
N ASP A 129 -9.23 19.15 2.65
CA ASP A 129 -9.92 20.14 1.80
C ASP A 129 -9.35 21.56 1.94
N ASP A 130 -8.65 21.85 3.04
CA ASP A 130 -8.18 23.16 3.47
C ASP A 130 -6.70 23.45 3.13
N LEU A 131 -6.12 22.67 2.21
CA LEU A 131 -4.74 22.88 1.74
C LEU A 131 -4.54 24.29 1.14
N PRO A 132 -3.48 25.03 1.52
CA PRO A 132 -3.22 26.39 1.03
C PRO A 132 -2.62 26.37 -0.38
N PHE A 133 -3.41 25.98 -1.37
CA PHE A 133 -2.92 25.67 -2.72
C PHE A 133 -2.09 26.79 -3.36
N GLU A 134 -2.47 28.06 -3.23
CA GLU A 134 -1.66 29.14 -3.84
C GLU A 134 -0.23 29.18 -3.30
N GLU A 135 -0.03 28.96 -2.00
CA GLU A 135 1.31 28.87 -1.41
C GLU A 135 2.04 27.61 -1.88
N LEU A 136 1.34 26.48 -1.98
CA LEU A 136 1.90 25.21 -2.43
C LEU A 136 2.33 25.28 -3.90
N LEU A 137 1.56 25.96 -4.75
CA LEU A 137 1.91 26.18 -6.17
C LEU A 137 3.18 27.05 -6.31
N ILE A 138 3.32 28.09 -5.49
CA ILE A 138 4.54 28.93 -5.45
C ILE A 138 5.74 28.08 -4.99
N LYS A 139 5.58 27.30 -3.91
CA LYS A 139 6.62 26.40 -3.41
C LYS A 139 7.01 25.35 -4.45
N ALA A 140 6.06 24.75 -5.18
CA ALA A 140 6.34 23.78 -6.25
C ALA A 140 7.12 24.41 -7.40
N LYS A 141 6.77 25.63 -7.80
CA LYS A 141 7.53 26.38 -8.82
C LYS A 141 8.96 26.70 -8.36
N ASN A 142 9.13 27.12 -7.11
CA ASN A 142 10.46 27.36 -6.53
C ASN A 142 11.28 26.07 -6.47
N LEU A 143 10.66 24.96 -6.03
CA LEU A 143 11.29 23.65 -5.97
C LEU A 143 11.76 23.19 -7.36
N TYR A 144 10.97 23.39 -8.41
CA TYR A 144 11.36 23.10 -9.78
C TYR A 144 12.56 23.92 -10.25
N ARG A 145 12.59 25.22 -9.90
CA ARG A 145 13.72 26.09 -10.24
C ARG A 145 15.00 25.65 -9.53
N ASP A 146 14.89 25.27 -8.27
CA ASP A 146 16.04 24.94 -7.43
C ASP A 146 16.58 23.53 -7.75
N TYR A 147 15.70 22.60 -8.15
CA TYR A 147 16.03 21.23 -8.56
C TYR A 147 15.34 20.86 -9.88
N PRO A 148 15.82 21.36 -11.03
CA PRO A 148 15.24 20.99 -12.33
C PRO A 148 15.46 19.49 -12.61
N PRO A 149 14.63 18.83 -13.43
CA PRO A 149 14.67 17.39 -13.63
C PRO A 149 16.05 16.85 -14.00
N GLU A 150 16.81 17.58 -14.80
CA GLU A 150 18.16 17.24 -15.24
C GLU A 150 19.15 17.10 -14.08
N SER A 151 18.91 17.82 -12.97
CA SER A 151 19.79 17.82 -11.79
C SER A 151 19.58 16.63 -10.86
N ILE A 152 18.41 15.98 -10.88
CA ILE A 152 18.02 14.93 -9.93
C ILE A 152 17.62 13.60 -10.61
N ASN A 153 17.67 13.52 -11.94
CA ASN A 153 17.29 12.31 -12.70
C ASN A 153 18.14 11.08 -12.31
N ALA A 154 19.38 11.26 -11.88
CA ALA A 154 20.21 10.18 -11.36
C ALA A 154 19.62 9.59 -10.06
N ASP A 155 19.26 10.45 -9.11
CA ASP A 155 18.64 10.04 -7.84
C ASP A 155 17.32 9.29 -8.09
N VAL A 156 16.50 9.77 -9.03
CA VAL A 156 15.24 9.13 -9.42
C VAL A 156 15.48 7.69 -9.91
N LYS A 157 16.50 7.48 -10.74
CA LYS A 157 16.87 6.14 -11.23
C LYS A 157 17.35 5.24 -10.10
N ASP A 158 18.14 5.78 -9.17
CA ASP A 158 18.64 5.04 -8.02
C ASP A 158 17.49 4.59 -7.11
N PHE A 159 16.51 5.45 -6.84
CA PHE A 159 15.33 5.08 -6.07
C PHE A 159 14.46 4.03 -6.78
N ASP A 160 14.23 4.15 -8.09
CA ASP A 160 13.50 3.10 -8.83
C ASP A 160 14.26 1.77 -8.81
N GLN A 161 15.59 1.80 -8.93
CA GLN A 161 16.41 0.59 -8.83
C GLN A 161 16.31 -0.06 -7.44
N LYS A 162 16.39 0.74 -6.36
CA LYS A 162 16.18 0.26 -4.98
C LYS A 162 14.82 -0.42 -4.83
N ARG A 163 13.74 0.17 -5.37
CA ARG A 163 12.40 -0.44 -5.39
C ARG A 163 12.41 -1.78 -6.13
N ARG A 164 12.96 -1.84 -7.35
CA ARG A 164 13.03 -3.07 -8.15
C ARG A 164 13.79 -4.19 -7.44
N CYS A 165 14.81 -3.87 -6.66
CA CYS A 165 15.53 -4.83 -5.84
C CYS A 165 14.65 -5.37 -4.71
N LYS A 166 14.03 -4.48 -3.92
CA LYS A 166 13.10 -4.88 -2.85
C LYS A 166 11.95 -5.74 -3.37
N GLU A 167 11.33 -5.37 -4.49
CA GLU A 167 10.25 -6.16 -5.08
C GLU A 167 10.69 -7.57 -5.50
N ARG A 168 11.93 -7.70 -6.01
CA ARG A 168 12.50 -9.01 -6.35
C ARG A 168 12.71 -9.85 -5.09
N GLU A 169 13.23 -9.27 -4.02
CA GLU A 169 13.39 -9.94 -2.74
C GLU A 169 12.04 -10.39 -2.15
N TRP A 170 11.03 -9.53 -2.18
CA TRP A 170 9.68 -9.88 -1.73
C TRP A 170 9.06 -11.00 -2.55
N LYS A 171 9.21 -10.97 -3.88
CA LYS A 171 8.75 -12.05 -4.78
C LYS A 171 9.45 -13.37 -4.45
N GLN A 172 10.76 -13.37 -4.26
CA GLN A 172 11.53 -14.56 -3.89
C GLN A 172 11.11 -15.11 -2.52
N LYS A 173 10.93 -14.23 -1.52
CA LYS A 173 10.48 -14.62 -0.18
C LYS A 173 9.05 -15.19 -0.21
N ALA A 174 8.15 -14.59 -0.98
CA ALA A 174 6.79 -15.08 -1.16
C ALA A 174 6.77 -16.45 -1.84
N GLU A 175 7.61 -16.65 -2.86
CA GLU A 175 7.79 -17.93 -3.55
C GLU A 175 8.33 -19.02 -2.61
N ALA A 176 9.39 -18.72 -1.87
CA ALA A 176 9.97 -19.65 -0.89
C ALA A 176 8.94 -20.04 0.18
N ASN A 177 8.17 -19.07 0.69
CA ASN A 177 7.09 -19.33 1.63
C ASN A 177 5.98 -20.20 1.02
N ARG A 178 5.66 -20.01 -0.27
CA ARG A 178 4.68 -20.85 -0.97
C ARG A 178 5.16 -22.29 -1.08
N ILE A 179 6.40 -22.50 -1.53
CA ILE A 179 7.02 -23.82 -1.65
C ILE A 179 7.07 -24.53 -0.29
N GLU A 180 7.46 -23.83 0.78
CA GLU A 180 7.52 -24.41 2.11
C GLU A 180 6.12 -24.80 2.63
N ARG A 181 5.09 -23.96 2.40
CA ARG A 181 3.70 -24.31 2.72
C ARG A 181 3.24 -25.56 1.98
N GLU A 182 3.59 -25.72 0.71
CA GLU A 182 3.27 -26.91 -0.07
C GLU A 182 4.01 -28.15 0.43
N ARG A 183 5.30 -28.02 0.78
CA ARG A 183 6.09 -29.08 1.39
C ARG A 183 5.47 -29.57 2.69
N LEU A 184 5.12 -28.65 3.60
CA LEU A 184 4.45 -28.97 4.86
C LEU A 184 3.09 -29.67 4.64
N ARG A 185 2.33 -29.25 3.62
CA ARG A 185 1.08 -29.92 3.23
C ARG A 185 1.32 -31.35 2.74
N ARG A 186 2.31 -31.57 1.87
CA ARG A 186 2.66 -32.93 1.39
C ARG A 186 3.11 -33.84 2.52
N LEU A 187 3.93 -33.33 3.44
CA LEU A 187 4.35 -34.09 4.63
C LEU A 187 3.15 -34.46 5.51
N LYS A 188 2.21 -33.54 5.74
CA LYS A 188 0.97 -33.83 6.50
C LYS A 188 0.07 -34.88 5.84
N VAL A 189 0.02 -34.93 4.50
CA VAL A 189 -0.71 -35.97 3.76
C VAL A 189 0.02 -37.32 3.82
N ALA A 190 1.36 -37.29 3.78
CA ALA A 190 2.18 -38.50 3.83
C ALA A 190 2.23 -39.15 5.24
N VAL A 191 2.05 -38.37 6.30
CA VAL A 191 1.93 -38.90 7.66
C VAL A 191 0.56 -39.57 7.81
N PRO A 192 0.50 -40.90 8.06
CA PRO A 192 -0.78 -41.56 8.31
C PRO A 192 -1.39 -40.96 9.55
N GLN A 193 -2.53 -40.29 9.41
CA GLN A 193 -3.31 -39.84 10.57
C GLN A 193 -3.65 -41.08 11.39
N PRO A 194 -3.31 -41.13 12.70
CA PRO A 194 -3.74 -42.22 13.55
C PRO A 194 -5.26 -42.24 13.53
N ARG A 195 -5.84 -43.22 12.84
CA ARG A 195 -7.26 -43.53 12.97
C ARG A 195 -7.45 -44.01 14.39
N ILE A 196 -7.78 -43.10 15.30
CA ILE A 196 -8.27 -43.46 16.62
C ILE A 196 -9.48 -44.34 16.35
N PRO A 197 -9.46 -45.64 16.69
CA PRO A 197 -10.61 -46.48 16.46
C PRO A 197 -11.75 -45.94 17.32
N TYR A 198 -12.80 -45.42 16.67
CA TYR A 198 -14.06 -44.99 17.27
C TYR A 198 -14.85 -46.18 17.87
N ARG A 199 -14.17 -47.21 18.37
CA ARG A 199 -14.79 -48.44 18.87
C ARG A 199 -15.02 -48.46 20.39
N LEU A 200 -14.86 -47.31 21.06
CA LEU A 200 -15.18 -47.15 22.49
C LEU A 200 -15.90 -45.83 22.78
N ARG A 201 -17.01 -45.56 22.10
CA ARG A 201 -17.96 -44.53 22.57
C ARG A 201 -19.41 -44.92 22.33
N SER A 202 -19.80 -46.10 22.82
CA SER A 202 -21.20 -46.33 23.18
C SER A 202 -21.34 -45.98 24.66
N TYR A 203 -22.04 -44.90 24.98
CA TYR A 203 -22.35 -44.52 26.38
C TYR A 203 -22.96 -45.70 27.18
N ARG A 204 -23.57 -46.67 26.49
CA ARG A 204 -24.14 -47.88 27.09
C ARG A 204 -23.11 -48.80 27.74
N THR A 205 -21.87 -48.90 27.23
CA THR A 205 -20.86 -49.75 27.86
C THR A 205 -20.28 -49.09 29.11
N ILE A 206 -20.12 -47.77 29.10
CA ILE A 206 -19.65 -46.99 30.25
C ILE A 206 -20.67 -47.06 31.40
N THR A 207 -21.98 -46.96 31.11
CA THR A 207 -23.02 -47.09 32.14
C THR A 207 -23.12 -48.50 32.71
N VAL A 208 -22.98 -49.54 31.89
CA VAL A 208 -23.01 -50.92 32.39
C VAL A 208 -21.80 -51.22 33.27
N VAL A 209 -20.59 -50.80 32.89
CA VAL A 209 -19.38 -51.03 33.70
C VAL A 209 -19.45 -50.28 35.04
N THR A 210 -19.97 -49.06 35.05
CA THR A 210 -20.13 -48.29 36.30
C THR A 210 -21.18 -48.89 37.23
N ILE A 211 -22.32 -49.35 36.71
CA ILE A 211 -23.34 -50.05 37.52
C ILE A 211 -22.79 -51.35 38.11
N ILE A 212 -22.06 -52.15 37.31
CA ILE A 212 -21.45 -53.40 37.79
C ILE A 212 -20.41 -53.12 38.89
N ALA A 213 -19.57 -52.10 38.71
CA ALA A 213 -18.56 -51.73 39.70
C ALA A 213 -19.20 -51.24 41.02
N ILE A 214 -20.25 -50.42 40.94
CA ILE A 214 -21.00 -49.96 42.12
C ILE A 214 -21.72 -51.12 42.80
N GLY A 215 -22.32 -52.04 42.03
CA GLY A 215 -22.96 -53.24 42.55
C GLY A 215 -21.99 -54.18 43.28
N LEU A 216 -20.82 -54.43 42.69
CA LEU A 216 -19.74 -55.22 43.33
C LEU A 216 -19.22 -54.56 44.61
N TYR A 217 -19.04 -53.24 44.60
CA TYR A 217 -18.61 -52.50 45.78
C TYR A 217 -19.66 -52.56 46.91
N ALA A 218 -20.94 -52.40 46.58
CA ALA A 218 -22.03 -52.53 47.55
C ALA A 218 -22.13 -53.95 48.11
N PHE A 219 -21.99 -54.97 47.26
CA PHE A 219 -22.00 -56.38 47.68
C PHE A 219 -20.85 -56.69 48.65
N LEU A 220 -19.62 -56.27 48.34
CA LEU A 220 -18.46 -56.46 49.21
C LEU A 220 -18.61 -55.69 50.53
N LYS A 221 -19.14 -54.47 50.50
CA LYS A 221 -19.39 -53.67 51.70
C LYS A 221 -20.47 -54.27 52.60
N THR A 222 -21.50 -54.90 52.01
CA THR A 222 -22.58 -55.56 52.77
C THR A 222 -22.12 -56.88 53.39
N GLY A 223 -21.20 -57.60 52.72
CA GLY A 223 -20.55 -58.80 53.28
C GLY A 223 -19.55 -58.51 54.41
N SER A 224 -19.15 -57.25 54.58
CA SER A 224 -18.19 -56.82 55.61
C SER A 224 -18.85 -56.31 56.91
N GLY A 225 -20.19 -56.29 56.98
CA GLY A 225 -20.95 -55.74 58.12
C GLY A 225 -21.66 -56.78 59.00
N LEU A 226 -21.43 -58.07 58.75
CA LEU A 226 -21.90 -59.19 59.56
C LEU A 226 -20.68 -60.00 60.02
N ASN A 227 -19.94 -59.43 60.97
CA ASN A 227 -19.17 -60.05 62.06
C ASN A 227 -18.37 -58.97 62.79
#